data_AF-A0A832WX89-F1
#
_entry.id   AF-A0A832WX89-F1
#
_cell.length_a   1.000
_cell.length_b   1.000
_cell.length_c   1.000
_cell.angle_alpha   90.00
_cell.angle_beta   90.00
_cell.angle_gamma   90.00
#
_symmetry.space_group_name_H-M   'P 1'
#
loop_
_entity.id
_entity.type
_entity.pdbx_description
1 polymer ?
#
loop_
_entity_poly.entity_id
_entity_poly.type
_entity_poly.pdbx_seq_one_letter_code
_entity_poly.pdbx_strand_id
1 'polypeptide(L)'
;ETAFLECLANVATFRLEGDNLELVSMDAKMLLALRRIVVNDFFGAWRVINVHMPERKAIVSIDDKLQLTFEEGFLHIDSGRNTFCWQWSAEGTDFRISPMNTTPNKHKENALIPLERSLLLALRSVARWSIAGRQLLLLRGDGGIAVSLFRSDDEC
;
A
#
# COMPACT_ATOMS: atom_id res chain seq x y z
N GLU A 1 17.72 6.64 9.78
CA GLU A 1 17.50 8.00 9.24
C GLU A 1 18.79 8.84 9.17
N THR A 2 19.62 8.87 10.21
CA THR A 2 20.88 9.65 10.27
C THR A 2 21.86 9.40 9.11
N ALA A 3 22.14 8.14 8.78
CA ALA A 3 23.07 7.79 7.70
C ALA A 3 22.61 8.28 6.30
N PHE A 4 21.30 8.38 6.09
CA PHE A 4 20.75 8.90 4.84
C PHE A 4 21.04 10.41 4.70
N LEU A 5 20.84 11.17 5.78
CA LEU A 5 21.10 12.61 5.81
C LEU A 5 22.61 12.92 5.71
N GLU A 6 23.46 12.10 6.33
CA GLU A 6 24.92 12.24 6.20
C GLU A 6 25.39 12.00 4.77
N CYS A 7 24.86 10.98 4.09
CA CYS A 7 25.14 10.78 2.67
C CYS A 7 24.65 11.96 1.83
N LEU A 8 23.44 12.46 2.09
CA LEU A 8 22.85 13.59 1.34
C LEU A 8 23.71 14.87 1.45
N ALA A 9 24.27 15.13 2.63
CA ALA A 9 25.15 16.29 2.87
C ALA A 9 26.48 16.23 2.07
N ASN A 10 26.91 15.03 1.66
CA ASN A 10 28.16 14.80 0.92
C ASN A 10 27.96 14.63 -0.59
N VAL A 11 26.72 14.80 -1.08
CA VAL A 11 26.40 14.74 -2.50
C VAL A 11 26.91 16.00 -3.19
N ALA A 12 27.70 15.82 -4.25
CA ALA A 12 28.20 16.91 -5.07
C ALA A 12 27.47 17.03 -6.41
N THR A 13 27.04 15.91 -6.98
CA THR A 13 26.28 15.88 -8.23
C THR A 13 25.32 14.70 -8.27
N PHE A 14 24.39 14.72 -9.21
CA PHE A 14 23.42 13.67 -9.43
C PHE A 14 23.49 13.18 -10.88
N ARG A 15 23.22 11.90 -11.09
CA ARG A 15 23.04 11.29 -12.40
C ARG A 15 21.66 10.67 -12.44
N LEU A 16 20.97 10.86 -13.55
CA LEU A 16 19.66 10.29 -13.77
C LEU A 16 19.75 9.38 -15.00
N GLU A 17 19.66 8.07 -14.77
CA GLU A 17 19.60 7.04 -15.80
C GLU A 17 18.23 6.37 -15.76
N GLY A 18 17.35 6.77 -16.67
CA GLY A 18 15.98 6.28 -16.72
C GLY A 18 15.23 6.55 -15.41
N ASP A 19 14.85 5.48 -14.73
CA ASP A 19 14.19 5.54 -13.43
C ASP A 19 15.17 5.56 -12.24
N ASN A 20 16.48 5.53 -12.46
CA ASN A 20 17.45 5.56 -11.37
C ASN A 20 18.08 6.95 -11.22
N LEU A 21 18.01 7.49 -10.01
CA LEU A 21 18.72 8.68 -9.57
C LEU A 21 19.91 8.24 -8.71
N GLU A 22 21.11 8.42 -9.22
CA GLU A 22 22.35 8.20 -8.50
C GLU A 22 22.86 9.54 -7.94
N LEU A 23 23.19 9.56 -6.67
CA LEU A 23 23.81 10.70 -6.00
C LEU A 23 25.28 10.36 -5.75
N VAL A 24 26.17 11.18 -6.29
CA VAL A 24 27.62 10.95 -6.28
C VAL A 24 28.34 12.08 -5.55
N SER A 25 29.39 11.72 -4.82
CA SER A 25 30.26 12.68 -4.13
C SER A 25 31.23 13.36 -5.09
N MET A 26 31.98 14.36 -4.60
CA MET A 26 33.01 15.04 -5.39
C MET A 26 34.11 14.09 -5.90
N ASP A 27 34.38 13.01 -5.16
CA ASP A 27 35.35 11.96 -5.53
C ASP A 27 34.78 10.95 -6.55
N ALA A 28 33.64 11.26 -7.18
CA ALA A 28 32.89 10.37 -8.09
C ALA A 28 32.42 9.04 -7.45
N LYS A 29 32.50 8.91 -6.11
CA LYS A 29 31.95 7.76 -5.38
C LYS A 29 30.44 7.85 -5.30
N MET A 30 29.75 6.76 -5.65
CA MET A 30 28.30 6.64 -5.48
C MET A 30 27.95 6.58 -3.98
N LEU A 31 27.10 7.51 -3.53
CA LEU A 31 26.65 7.60 -2.14
C LEU A 31 25.26 6.98 -1.97
N LEU A 32 24.34 7.31 -2.87
CA LEU A 32 22.95 6.83 -2.83
C LEU A 32 22.50 6.47 -4.25
N ALA A 33 21.76 5.38 -4.38
CA ALA A 33 20.99 5.06 -5.57
C ALA A 33 19.52 5.03 -5.17
N LEU A 34 18.72 5.87 -5.82
CA LEU A 34 17.30 6.03 -5.58
C LEU A 34 16.60 5.62 -6.86
N ARG A 35 15.61 4.74 -6.78
CA ARG A 35 14.78 4.38 -7.93
C ARG A 35 13.48 5.17 -7.87
N ARG A 36 13.14 5.83 -8.97
CA ARG A 36 11.81 6.37 -9.23
C ARG A 36 10.82 5.21 -9.13
N ILE A 37 9.97 5.31 -8.12
CA ILE A 37 8.79 4.46 -8.01
C ILE A 37 7.71 5.14 -8.84
N VAL A 38 7.32 4.50 -9.95
CA VAL A 38 6.20 4.98 -10.75
C VAL A 38 4.94 4.77 -9.91
N VAL A 39 4.25 5.88 -9.64
CA VAL A 39 3.05 5.97 -8.80
C VAL A 39 1.93 5.02 -9.26
N ASN A 40 1.98 4.50 -10.48
CA ASN A 40 0.93 3.65 -11.06
C ASN A 40 1.12 2.13 -10.86
N ASP A 41 2.13 1.64 -10.16
CA ASP A 41 2.34 0.18 -10.04
C ASP A 41 1.53 -0.49 -8.90
N PHE A 42 0.48 0.16 -8.38
CA PHE A 42 -0.47 -0.51 -7.48
C PHE A 42 -1.66 -1.13 -8.24
N PHE A 43 -1.79 -0.93 -9.55
CA PHE A 43 -2.86 -1.60 -10.33
C PHE A 43 -2.68 -3.12 -10.33
N GLY A 44 -3.81 -3.84 -10.25
CA GLY A 44 -3.86 -5.30 -10.24
C GLY A 44 -4.26 -5.89 -8.90
N ALA A 45 -4.07 -7.21 -8.76
CA ALA A 45 -4.50 -7.99 -7.63
C ALA A 45 -3.44 -8.06 -6.51
N TRP A 46 -3.88 -7.88 -5.28
CA TRP A 46 -3.05 -7.89 -4.08
C TRP A 46 -3.70 -8.76 -3.01
N ARG A 47 -2.96 -9.71 -2.45
CA ARG A 47 -3.36 -10.49 -1.29
C ARG A 47 -3.03 -9.74 -0.01
N VAL A 48 -3.96 -9.63 0.92
CA VAL A 48 -3.63 -9.05 2.24
C VAL A 48 -2.91 -10.08 3.07
N ILE A 49 -1.73 -9.72 3.58
CA ILE A 49 -0.99 -10.59 4.49
C ILE A 49 -1.37 -10.24 5.93
N ASN A 50 -1.34 -8.94 6.26
CA ASN A 50 -1.51 -8.48 7.63
C ASN A 50 -2.32 -7.18 7.70
N VAL A 51 -3.23 -7.11 8.67
CA VAL A 51 -3.92 -5.88 9.05
C VAL A 51 -3.44 -5.45 10.43
N HIS A 52 -2.99 -4.20 10.52
CA HIS A 52 -2.49 -3.56 11.73
C HIS A 52 -3.54 -2.58 12.26
N MET A 53 -4.13 -2.91 13.41
CA MET A 53 -5.14 -2.05 14.02
C MET A 53 -4.51 -0.98 14.91
N PRO A 54 -5.02 0.27 14.89
CA PRO A 54 -4.55 1.33 15.78
C PRO A 54 -4.78 1.02 17.28
N GLU A 55 -5.88 0.34 17.57
CA GLU A 55 -6.43 0.14 18.93
C GLU A 55 -6.06 -1.20 19.58
N ARG A 56 -5.55 -2.16 18.80
CA ARG A 56 -5.07 -3.44 19.31
C ARG A 56 -3.73 -3.76 18.67
N LYS A 57 -2.74 -4.14 19.48
CA LYS A 57 -1.46 -4.78 19.06
C LYS A 57 -1.68 -6.15 18.38
N ALA A 58 -2.82 -6.36 17.73
CA ALA A 58 -3.16 -7.58 17.03
C ALA A 58 -2.80 -7.37 15.56
N ILE A 59 -1.75 -8.06 15.13
CA ILE A 59 -1.52 -8.34 13.73
C ILE A 59 -2.49 -9.47 13.40
N VAL A 60 -3.52 -9.19 12.61
CA VAL A 60 -4.40 -10.26 12.13
C VAL A 60 -3.85 -10.72 10.79
N SER A 61 -3.24 -11.90 10.78
CA SER A 61 -2.87 -12.57 9.53
C SER A 61 -4.15 -13.04 8.85
N ILE A 62 -4.30 -12.64 7.59
CA ILE A 62 -5.51 -12.89 6.83
C ILE A 62 -5.39 -14.24 6.10
N ASP A 63 -6.51 -14.94 5.98
CA ASP A 63 -6.69 -16.09 5.09
C ASP A 63 -6.26 -15.74 3.65
N ASP A 64 -5.65 -16.70 2.94
CA ASP A 64 -5.17 -16.55 1.55
C ASP A 64 -6.25 -16.11 0.53
N LYS A 65 -7.52 -16.14 0.95
CA LYS A 65 -8.68 -15.76 0.13
C LYS A 65 -9.00 -14.27 0.11
N LEU A 66 -8.36 -13.44 0.95
CA LEU A 66 -8.66 -12.01 0.97
C LEU A 66 -7.81 -11.27 -0.07
N GLN A 67 -8.46 -10.86 -1.16
CA GLN A 67 -7.84 -10.24 -2.32
C GLN A 67 -8.38 -8.81 -2.51
N LEU A 68 -7.49 -7.86 -2.75
CA LEU A 68 -7.80 -6.50 -3.15
C LEU A 68 -7.31 -6.28 -4.57
N THR A 69 -8.20 -5.95 -5.48
CA THR A 69 -7.89 -5.58 -6.84
C THR A 69 -8.04 -4.08 -6.99
N PHE A 70 -6.95 -3.39 -7.31
CA PHE A 70 -6.95 -1.95 -7.62
C PHE A 70 -7.11 -1.76 -9.13
N GLU A 71 -8.17 -1.08 -9.52
CA GLU A 71 -8.51 -0.66 -10.88
C GLU A 71 -8.61 0.88 -10.93
N GLU A 72 -8.70 1.50 -12.12
CA GLU A 72 -8.73 2.97 -12.26
C GLU A 72 -9.87 3.61 -11.47
N GLY A 73 -9.53 4.18 -10.30
CA GLY A 73 -10.46 4.82 -9.39
C GLY A 73 -11.29 3.87 -8.52
N PHE A 74 -11.22 2.56 -8.75
CA PHE A 74 -12.02 1.55 -8.03
C PHE A 74 -11.14 0.51 -7.33
N LEU A 75 -11.54 0.16 -6.10
CA LEU A 75 -10.92 -0.85 -5.28
C LEU A 75 -11.95 -1.95 -5.05
N HIS A 76 -11.70 -3.11 -5.63
CA HIS A 76 -12.46 -4.32 -5.38
C HIS A 76 -11.82 -5.11 -4.25
N ILE A 77 -12.59 -5.41 -3.21
CA ILE A 77 -12.15 -6.18 -2.05
C ILE A 77 -12.98 -7.46 -2.05
N ASP A 78 -12.36 -8.59 -2.36
CA ASP A 78 -12.94 -9.91 -2.21
C ASP A 78 -12.47 -10.52 -0.89
N SER A 79 -13.41 -10.86 -0.01
CA SER A 79 -13.11 -11.56 1.24
C SER A 79 -13.36 -13.07 1.16
N GLY A 80 -13.58 -13.61 -0.04
CA GLY A 80 -14.06 -14.98 -0.29
C GLY A 80 -15.52 -15.23 0.12
N ARG A 81 -16.16 -14.28 0.80
CA ARG A 81 -17.57 -14.35 1.23
C ARG A 81 -18.35 -13.13 0.78
N ASN A 82 -17.75 -11.96 0.92
CA ASN A 82 -18.35 -10.69 0.54
C ASN A 82 -17.41 -9.97 -0.43
N THR A 83 -17.99 -9.34 -1.43
CA THR A 83 -17.30 -8.43 -2.33
C THR A 83 -17.70 -7.01 -1.98
N PHE A 84 -16.71 -6.13 -1.84
CA PHE A 84 -16.89 -4.71 -1.59
C PHE A 84 -16.25 -3.90 -2.72
N CYS A 85 -16.96 -2.90 -3.21
CA CYS A 85 -16.47 -1.97 -4.22
C CYS A 85 -16.31 -0.60 -3.58
N TRP A 86 -15.08 -0.11 -3.48
CA TRP A 86 -14.74 1.18 -2.90
C TRP A 86 -14.10 2.08 -3.94
N GLN A 87 -14.18 3.39 -3.75
CA GLN A 87 -13.49 4.34 -4.61
C GLN A 87 -12.15 4.70 -3.97
N TRP A 88 -11.09 4.76 -4.76
CA TRP A 88 -9.79 5.25 -4.27
C TRP A 88 -9.27 6.37 -5.17
N SER A 89 -8.42 7.21 -4.59
CA SER A 89 -7.74 8.28 -5.32
C SER A 89 -6.34 8.42 -4.74
N ALA A 90 -5.34 8.43 -5.62
CA ALA A 90 -3.95 8.64 -5.24
C ALA A 90 -3.45 9.94 -5.88
N GLU A 91 -2.93 10.85 -5.07
CA GLU A 91 -2.23 12.06 -5.52
C GLU A 91 -0.78 11.97 -5.03
N GLY A 92 0.12 11.48 -5.88
CA GLY A 92 1.51 11.24 -5.50
C GLY A 92 1.62 10.17 -4.40
N THR A 93 1.94 10.57 -3.18
CA THR A 93 2.05 9.69 -2.00
C THR A 93 0.81 9.69 -1.13
N ASP A 94 -0.10 10.64 -1.32
CA ASP A 94 -1.37 10.69 -0.63
C ASP A 94 -2.32 9.65 -1.23
N PHE A 95 -2.86 8.78 -0.38
CA PHE A 95 -3.84 7.76 -0.74
C PHE A 95 -5.12 8.02 0.03
N ARG A 96 -6.24 8.16 -0.67
CA ARG A 96 -7.56 8.22 -0.05
C ARG A 96 -8.42 7.08 -0.54
N ILE A 97 -9.03 6.40 0.40
CA ILE A 97 -10.00 5.35 0.15
C ILE A 97 -11.33 5.82 0.70
N SER A 98 -12.29 5.99 -0.21
CA SER A 98 -13.66 6.37 0.14
C SER A 98 -14.55 5.14 -0.03
N PRO A 99 -15.28 4.72 1.02
CA PRO A 99 -16.24 3.64 0.87
C PRO A 99 -17.33 4.11 -0.11
N MET A 100 -17.45 3.43 -1.25
CA MET A 100 -18.64 3.56 -2.06
C MET A 100 -19.74 2.73 -1.39
N ASN A 101 -20.98 3.16 -1.51
CA ASN A 101 -22.13 2.45 -0.95
C ASN A 101 -22.10 1.02 -1.49
N THR A 102 -21.68 0.09 -0.65
CA THR A 102 -21.61 -1.33 -0.98
C THR A 102 -23.02 -1.75 -1.32
N THR A 103 -23.26 -2.30 -2.50
CA THR A 103 -24.49 -3.05 -2.75
C THR A 103 -24.36 -4.30 -1.89
N PRO A 104 -25.03 -4.40 -0.72
CA PRO A 104 -24.99 -5.65 0.01
C PRO A 104 -25.54 -6.71 -0.95
N ASN A 105 -24.74 -7.73 -1.23
CA ASN A 105 -25.24 -8.84 -2.00
C ASN A 105 -26.48 -9.33 -1.24
N LYS A 106 -27.62 -9.46 -1.92
CA LYS A 106 -28.96 -9.72 -1.34
C LYS A 106 -29.06 -10.99 -0.48
N HIS A 107 -27.96 -11.73 -0.32
CA HIS A 107 -27.84 -12.90 0.52
C HIS A 107 -26.89 -12.64 1.67
N LYS A 108 -27.49 -12.48 2.86
CA LYS A 108 -26.90 -12.41 4.21
C LYS A 108 -26.58 -11.01 4.71
N GLU A 109 -27.65 -10.35 5.13
CA GLU A 109 -27.62 -9.35 6.18
C GLU A 109 -26.81 -9.83 7.41
N ASN A 110 -25.97 -8.92 7.92
CA ASN A 110 -25.66 -8.72 9.34
C ASN A 110 -24.54 -9.47 10.06
N ALA A 111 -23.55 -10.06 9.38
CA ALA A 111 -22.33 -10.44 10.07
C ALA A 111 -21.08 -10.15 9.24
N LEU A 112 -20.70 -8.87 9.14
CA LEU A 112 -19.29 -8.54 8.88
C LEU A 112 -18.48 -9.26 9.96
N ILE A 113 -17.62 -10.20 9.55
CA ILE A 113 -16.75 -10.86 10.51
C ILE A 113 -15.84 -9.81 11.15
N PRO A 114 -15.38 -10.01 12.40
CA PRO A 114 -14.51 -9.05 13.07
C PRO A 114 -13.32 -8.62 12.20
N LEU A 115 -12.81 -9.53 11.38
CA LEU A 115 -11.75 -9.26 10.42
C LEU A 115 -12.11 -8.26 9.33
N GLU A 116 -13.30 -8.38 8.72
CA GLU A 116 -13.77 -7.44 7.72
C GLU A 116 -13.94 -6.05 8.35
N ARG A 117 -14.57 -5.96 9.53
CA ARG A 117 -14.66 -4.67 10.25
C ARG A 117 -13.28 -4.07 10.52
N SER A 118 -12.32 -4.88 10.94
CA SER A 118 -10.95 -4.44 11.18
C SER A 118 -10.27 -3.91 9.92
N LEU A 119 -10.42 -4.61 8.79
CA LEU A 119 -9.90 -4.18 7.50
C LEU A 119 -10.52 -2.84 7.07
N LEU A 120 -11.85 -2.72 7.15
CA LEU A 120 -12.56 -1.50 6.72
C LEU A 120 -12.14 -0.29 7.58
N LEU A 121 -11.94 -0.47 8.88
CA LEU A 121 -11.44 0.57 9.78
C LEU A 121 -9.98 0.95 9.48
N ALA A 122 -9.12 -0.05 9.21
CA ALA A 122 -7.73 0.17 8.85
C ALA A 122 -7.62 0.94 7.53
N LEU A 123 -8.37 0.55 6.49
CA LEU A 123 -8.39 1.21 5.19
C LEU A 123 -8.90 2.65 5.25
N ARG A 124 -9.90 2.95 6.10
CA ARG A 124 -10.35 4.33 6.34
C ARG A 124 -9.28 5.21 7.01
N SER A 125 -8.36 4.60 7.73
CA SER A 125 -7.26 5.31 8.39
C SER A 125 -6.04 5.49 7.48
N VAL A 126 -6.07 4.93 6.27
CA VAL A 126 -4.98 5.06 5.29
C VAL A 126 -4.96 6.49 4.78
N ALA A 127 -3.77 7.07 4.84
CA ALA A 127 -3.49 8.40 4.29
C ALA A 127 -2.38 8.35 3.25
N ARG A 128 -1.50 7.35 3.33
CA ARG A 128 -0.37 7.18 2.43
C ARG A 128 -0.24 5.73 1.99
N TRP A 129 0.45 5.53 0.91
CA TRP A 129 0.77 4.21 0.39
C TRP A 129 2.27 4.13 0.10
N SER A 130 2.83 2.93 0.18
CA SER A 130 4.23 2.68 -0.12
C SER A 130 4.35 1.30 -0.73
N ILE A 131 4.86 1.23 -1.96
CA ILE A 131 5.16 -0.03 -2.62
C ILE A 131 6.65 -0.34 -2.47
N ALA A 132 6.97 -1.55 -2.05
CA ALA A 132 8.32 -2.08 -1.93
C ALA A 132 8.42 -3.39 -2.73
N GLY A 133 8.73 -3.26 -4.02
CA GLY A 133 8.79 -4.41 -4.94
C GLY A 133 7.42 -5.07 -5.10
N ARG A 134 7.27 -6.27 -4.52
CA ARG A 134 6.02 -7.05 -4.55
C ARG A 134 5.13 -6.84 -3.33
N GLN A 135 5.47 -5.93 -2.43
CA GLN A 135 4.69 -5.66 -1.23
C GLN A 135 4.12 -4.24 -1.27
N LEU A 136 2.82 -4.11 -1.04
CA LEU A 136 2.13 -2.84 -0.90
C LEU A 136 1.82 -2.60 0.58
N LEU A 137 2.33 -1.51 1.11
CA LEU A 137 2.10 -1.06 2.48
C LEU A 137 1.17 0.15 2.44
N LEU A 138 0.00 0.01 3.05
CA LEU A 138 -0.89 1.15 3.30
C LEU A 138 -0.55 1.72 4.66
N LEU A 139 -0.18 2.99 4.68
CA LEU A 139 0.28 3.74 5.84
C LEU A 139 -0.83 4.66 6.36
N ARG A 140 -0.93 4.76 7.68
CA ARG A 140 -1.83 5.69 8.36
C ARG A 140 -1.24 7.10 8.33
N GLY A 141 -2.09 8.10 8.59
CA GLY A 141 -1.64 9.49 8.75
C GLY A 141 -0.58 9.69 9.84
N ASP A 142 -0.57 8.80 10.84
CA ASP A 142 0.40 8.74 11.94
C ASP A 142 1.76 8.08 11.54
N GLY A 143 1.89 7.59 10.30
CA GLY A 143 3.09 6.89 9.82
C GLY A 143 3.14 5.39 10.17
N GLY A 144 2.24 4.91 11.02
CA GLY A 144 2.09 3.47 11.29
C GLY A 144 1.51 2.70 10.09
N ILE A 145 1.92 1.46 9.90
CA ILE A 145 1.33 0.56 8.90
C ILE A 145 -0.14 0.29 9.28
N ALA A 146 -1.04 0.39 8.30
CA ALA A 146 -2.46 0.03 8.42
C ALA A 146 -2.68 -1.38 7.87
N VAL A 147 -2.20 -1.64 6.66
CA VAL A 147 -2.39 -2.91 5.95
C VAL A 147 -1.14 -3.23 5.15
N SER A 148 -0.68 -4.47 5.24
CA SER A 148 0.37 -5.01 4.39
C SER A 148 -0.23 -6.00 3.40
N LEU A 149 -0.03 -5.73 2.11
CA LEU A 149 -0.46 -6.58 1.01
C LEU A 149 0.74 -7.08 0.22
N PHE A 150 0.58 -8.22 -0.44
CA PHE A 150 1.52 -8.78 -1.38
C PHE A 150 0.88 -8.84 -2.75
N ARG A 151 1.66 -8.63 -3.81
CA ARG A 151 1.18 -8.77 -5.18
C ARG A 151 0.76 -10.22 -5.35
N SER A 152 -0.51 -10.45 -5.70
CA SER A 152 -0.93 -11.74 -6.21
C SER A 152 -0.36 -11.83 -7.61
N ASP A 153 0.87 -12.32 -7.71
CA ASP A 153 1.35 -12.83 -8.99
C ASP A 153 0.40 -13.98 -9.34
N ASP A 154 -0.49 -13.72 -10.30
CA ASP A 154 -1.10 -14.79 -11.07
C ASP A 154 0.06 -15.37 -11.87
N GLU A 155 0.80 -16.31 -11.26
CA GLU A 155 1.74 -17.13 -12.00
C GLU A 155 0.89 -17.96 -12.96
N CYS A 156 0.77 -17.46 -14.18
CA CYS A 156 0.26 -18.19 -15.33
C CYS A 156 1.41 -18.45 -16.31
#